data_AF-A0A4S9IQ87-F1
#
_entry.id   AF-A0A4S9IQ87-F1
#
_cell.length_a   1.000
_cell.length_b   1.000
_cell.length_c   1.000
_cell.angle_alpha   90.00
_cell.angle_beta   90.00
_cell.angle_gamma   90.00
#
_symmetry.space_group_name_H-M   'P 1'
#
loop_
_entity.id
_entity.type
_entity.pdbx_description
1 polymer ?
#
loop_
_entity_poly.entity_id
_entity_poly.type
_entity_poly.pdbx_seq_one_letter_code
_entity_poly.pdbx_strand_id
1 'polypeptide(L)'
;MANNNAGAANFAEKPRLTEQEKKNNHIASEQKRRHAIREGFDRLAEMVPGMAGQGRSEAIMLSTTVTYMRAQLAKKEMLKDIAAKLNVSDGDFEQMYREERARINQTYDRT
;
A
#
# COMPACT_ATOMS: atom_id res chain seq x y z
N MET A 1 -46.43 23.11 -37.01
CA MET A 1 -45.86 23.81 -35.83
C MET A 1 -45.72 22.80 -34.70
N ALA A 2 -44.50 22.45 -34.33
CA ALA A 2 -44.11 21.95 -32.99
C ALA A 2 -42.61 21.65 -33.05
N ASN A 3 -41.81 22.64 -32.66
CA ASN A 3 -40.36 22.55 -32.53
C ASN A 3 -40.03 22.08 -31.11
N ASN A 4 -39.56 20.85 -30.95
CA ASN A 4 -39.08 20.32 -29.67
C ASN A 4 -37.58 20.06 -29.78
N ASN A 5 -36.79 21.09 -29.54
CA ASN A 5 -35.35 20.94 -29.29
C ASN A 5 -35.06 21.30 -27.83
N ALA A 6 -35.38 20.37 -26.92
CA ALA A 6 -35.11 20.45 -25.49
C ALA A 6 -33.84 19.66 -25.13
N GLY A 7 -32.76 19.85 -25.88
CA GLY A 7 -31.53 19.09 -25.76
C GLY A 7 -30.27 19.90 -25.45
N ALA A 8 -30.39 21.17 -25.05
CA ALA A 8 -29.23 22.06 -24.89
C ALA A 8 -29.30 22.90 -23.61
N ALA A 9 -29.48 22.27 -22.45
CA ALA A 9 -29.33 22.96 -21.17
C ALA A 9 -29.07 21.96 -20.05
N ASN A 10 -27.83 21.45 -19.91
CA ASN A 10 -27.34 20.88 -18.64
C ASN A 10 -25.81 20.68 -18.59
N PHE A 11 -25.05 21.41 -19.40
CA PHE A 11 -23.64 21.69 -19.09
C PHE A 11 -23.53 23.07 -18.43
N ALA A 12 -24.43 23.34 -17.47
CA ALA A 12 -24.28 24.47 -16.56
C ALA A 12 -22.86 24.38 -15.99
N GLU A 13 -22.06 25.32 -16.45
CA GLU A 13 -20.62 25.40 -16.29
C GLU A 13 -20.33 25.26 -14.80
N LYS A 14 -19.58 24.22 -14.40
CA LYS A 14 -18.95 24.25 -13.08
C LYS A 14 -18.16 25.56 -13.02
N PRO A 15 -18.50 26.50 -12.13
CA PRO A 15 -17.81 27.77 -12.09
C PRO A 15 -16.31 27.51 -11.90
N ARG A 16 -15.48 28.21 -12.68
CA ARG A 16 -14.03 28.13 -12.53
C ARG A 16 -13.70 28.57 -11.10
N LEU A 17 -13.01 27.70 -10.37
CA LEU A 17 -12.58 27.97 -8.99
C LEU A 17 -11.89 29.34 -8.91
N THR A 18 -12.29 30.16 -7.95
CA THR A 18 -11.59 31.41 -7.61
C THR A 18 -10.15 31.10 -7.16
N GLU A 19 -9.25 32.09 -7.25
CA GLU A 19 -7.87 31.90 -6.79
C GLU A 19 -7.79 31.53 -5.30
N GLN A 20 -8.69 32.07 -4.48
CA GLN A 20 -8.79 31.71 -3.07
C GLN A 20 -9.25 30.25 -2.88
N GLU A 21 -10.24 29.78 -3.63
CA GLU A 21 -10.69 28.39 -3.58
C GLU A 21 -9.61 27.42 -4.08
N LYS A 22 -8.87 27.77 -5.15
CA LYS A 22 -7.74 26.97 -5.62
C LYS A 22 -6.67 26.83 -4.53
N LYS A 23 -6.32 27.93 -3.86
CA LYS A 23 -5.35 27.93 -2.76
C LYS A 23 -5.81 27.03 -1.61
N ASN A 24 -7.08 27.15 -1.21
CA ASN A 24 -7.66 26.32 -0.15
C ASN A 24 -7.65 24.83 -0.53
N ASN A 25 -8.06 24.50 -1.76
CA ASN A 25 -8.06 23.13 -2.28
C ASN A 25 -6.65 22.54 -2.37
N HIS A 26 -5.66 23.35 -2.75
CA HIS A 26 -4.27 22.90 -2.80
C HIS A 26 -3.74 22.53 -1.40
N ILE A 27 -4.00 23.37 -0.39
CA ILE A 27 -3.62 23.08 1.00
C ILE A 27 -4.32 21.82 1.51
N ALA A 28 -5.63 21.68 1.27
CA ALA A 28 -6.38 20.52 1.70
C ALA A 28 -5.89 19.22 1.03
N SER A 29 -5.62 19.27 -0.28
CA SER A 29 -5.08 18.13 -1.04
C SER A 29 -3.71 17.71 -0.51
N GLU A 30 -2.82 18.67 -0.25
CA GLU A 30 -1.48 18.37 0.27
C GLU A 30 -1.54 17.86 1.73
N GLN A 31 -2.42 18.39 2.57
CA GLN A 31 -2.64 17.85 3.91
C GLN A 31 -3.13 16.41 3.87
N LYS A 32 -4.11 16.10 3.02
CA LYS A 32 -4.60 14.73 2.80
C LYS A 32 -3.49 13.81 2.31
N ARG A 33 -2.70 14.25 1.32
CA ARG A 33 -1.55 13.51 0.81
C ARG A 33 -0.53 13.21 1.92
N ARG A 34 -0.16 14.21 2.72
CA ARG A 34 0.78 14.04 3.84
C ARG A 34 0.22 13.13 4.94
N HIS A 35 -1.08 13.18 5.20
CA HIS A 35 -1.70 12.28 6.17
C HIS A 35 -1.62 10.82 5.70
N ALA A 36 -1.98 10.54 4.45
CA ALA A 36 -1.89 9.20 3.87
C ALA A 36 -0.44 8.65 3.87
N ILE A 37 0.55 9.50 3.63
CA ILE A 37 1.97 9.11 3.72
C ILE A 37 2.31 8.69 5.16
N ARG A 38 1.90 9.47 6.16
CA ARG A 38 2.17 9.15 7.59
C ARG A 38 1.50 7.85 8.01
N GLU A 39 0.24 7.64 7.63
CA GLU A 39 -0.45 6.36 7.87
C GLU A 39 0.28 5.18 7.21
N GLY A 40 0.89 5.40 6.04
CA GLY A 40 1.77 4.42 5.41
C GLY A 40 3.00 4.07 6.27
N PHE A 41 3.66 5.08 6.83
CA PHE A 41 4.81 4.87 7.73
C PHE A 41 4.43 4.24 9.06
N ASP A 42 3.28 4.59 9.63
CA ASP A 42 2.80 4.00 10.87
C ASP A 42 2.51 2.49 10.66
N ARG A 43 1.88 2.10 9.54
CA ARG A 43 1.72 0.68 9.17
C ARG A 43 3.05 -0.04 8.95
N LEU A 44 4.04 0.61 8.33
CA LEU A 44 5.38 0.03 8.18
C LEU A 44 6.05 -0.20 9.55
N ALA A 45 5.87 0.72 10.50
CA ALA A 45 6.42 0.60 11.85
C ALA A 45 5.85 -0.59 12.63
N GLU A 46 4.61 -0.98 12.36
CA GLU A 46 3.97 -2.16 12.95
C GLU A 46 4.46 -3.47 12.33
N MET A 47 4.74 -3.50 11.02
CA MET A 47 5.18 -4.71 10.31
C MET A 47 6.67 -5.02 10.49
N VAL A 48 7.51 -3.99 10.64
CA VAL A 48 8.97 -4.16 10.72
C VAL A 48 9.40 -4.38 12.17
N PRO A 49 10.04 -5.51 12.49
CA PRO A 49 10.44 -5.82 13.86
C PRO A 49 11.33 -4.73 14.47
N GLY A 50 11.03 -4.34 15.71
CA GLY A 50 11.79 -3.35 16.47
C GLY A 50 11.50 -1.88 16.12
N MET A 51 10.59 -1.61 15.18
CA MET A 51 10.28 -0.25 14.71
C MET A 51 8.95 0.32 15.23
N ALA A 52 8.25 -0.39 16.12
CA ALA A 52 6.99 0.10 16.69
C ALA A 52 7.15 1.49 17.32
N GLY A 53 6.29 2.43 16.92
CA GLY A 53 6.35 3.83 17.38
C GLY A 53 7.43 4.70 16.70
N GLN A 54 8.21 4.16 15.76
CA GLN A 54 9.26 4.90 15.03
C GLN A 54 8.80 5.42 13.65
N GLY A 55 7.50 5.45 13.37
CA GLY A 55 6.93 5.92 12.08
C GLY A 55 7.31 7.35 11.67
N ARG A 56 7.95 8.12 12.57
CA ARG A 56 8.42 9.49 12.31
C ARG A 56 9.87 9.59 11.83
N SER A 57 10.65 8.51 11.91
CA SER A 57 12.04 8.46 11.46
C SER A 57 12.13 7.92 10.03
N GLU A 58 11.67 8.70 9.03
CA GLU A 58 11.46 8.23 7.64
C GLU A 58 12.66 7.47 7.05
N ALA A 59 13.87 8.02 7.14
CA ALA A 59 15.08 7.40 6.59
C ALA A 59 15.45 6.07 7.29
N ILE A 60 15.28 6.00 8.63
CA ILE A 60 15.55 4.79 9.41
C ILE A 60 14.49 3.74 9.09
N MET A 61 13.22 4.14 8.99
CA MET A 61 12.12 3.26 8.63
C MET A 61 12.34 2.62 7.27
N LEU A 62 12.64 3.40 6.23
CA LEU A 62 12.86 2.88 4.88
C LEU A 62 14.08 1.94 4.83
N SER A 63 15.20 2.34 5.41
CA SER A 63 16.43 1.52 5.41
C SER A 63 16.28 0.20 6.18
N THR A 64 15.62 0.25 7.35
CA THR A 64 15.32 -0.95 8.15
C THR A 64 14.32 -1.85 7.44
N THR A 65 13.31 -1.28 6.79
CA THR A 65 12.33 -2.03 5.98
C THR A 65 13.02 -2.81 4.85
N VAL A 66 13.93 -2.17 4.11
CA VAL A 66 14.68 -2.84 3.03
C VAL A 66 15.57 -3.95 3.58
N THR A 67 16.24 -3.70 4.71
CA THR A 67 17.05 -4.72 5.41
C THR A 67 16.19 -5.91 5.81
N TYR A 68 15.01 -5.66 6.37
CA TYR A 68 14.08 -6.70 6.77
C TYR A 68 13.57 -7.52 5.57
N MET A 69 13.21 -6.87 4.45
CA MET A 69 12.80 -7.56 3.23
C MET A 69 13.89 -8.50 2.71
N ARG A 70 15.16 -8.06 2.69
CA ARG A 70 16.30 -8.90 2.31
C ARG A 70 16.45 -10.10 3.24
N ALA A 71 16.28 -9.90 4.55
CA ALA A 71 16.31 -11.00 5.52
C ALA A 71 15.17 -12.01 5.31
N GLN A 72 13.96 -11.56 4.95
CA GLN A 72 12.85 -12.46 4.63
C GLN A 72 13.12 -13.30 3.36
N LEU A 73 13.71 -12.70 2.33
CA LEU A 73 14.11 -13.43 1.12
C LEU A 73 15.17 -14.49 1.44
N ALA A 74 16.21 -14.13 2.20
CA ALA A 74 17.22 -15.09 2.64
C ALA A 74 16.60 -16.22 3.49
N LYS A 75 15.63 -15.89 4.36
CA LYS A 75 14.91 -16.89 5.14
C LYS A 75 14.10 -17.85 4.28
N LYS A 76 13.47 -17.36 3.20
CA LYS A 76 12.79 -18.23 2.22
C LYS A 76 13.78 -19.25 1.63
N GLU A 77 14.95 -18.80 1.17
CA GLU A 77 15.96 -19.70 0.60
C GLU A 77 16.47 -20.71 1.64
N MET A 78 16.71 -20.29 2.88
CA MET A 78 17.08 -21.23 3.95
C MET A 78 16.00 -22.29 4.21
N LEU A 79 14.72 -21.90 4.18
CA LEU A 79 13.61 -22.85 4.33
C LEU A 79 13.53 -23.83 3.15
N LYS A 80 13.81 -23.35 1.94
CA LYS A 80 13.89 -24.18 0.73
C LYS A 80 15.01 -25.22 0.85
N ASP A 81 16.19 -24.82 1.32
CA ASP A 81 17.31 -25.73 1.56
C ASP A 81 16.98 -26.79 2.62
N ILE A 82 16.27 -26.41 3.69
CA ILE A 82 15.80 -27.35 4.72
C ILE A 82 14.79 -28.33 4.12
N ALA A 83 13.84 -27.84 3.32
CA ALA A 83 12.83 -28.66 2.67
C ALA A 83 13.48 -29.70 1.73
N ALA A 84 14.49 -29.29 0.96
CA ALA A 84 15.25 -30.18 0.09
C ALA A 84 15.96 -31.29 0.89
N LYS A 85 16.55 -30.98 2.05
CA LYS A 85 17.15 -31.98 2.96
C LYS A 85 16.12 -32.97 3.52
N LEU A 86 14.86 -32.57 3.58
CA LEU A 86 13.74 -33.42 3.99
C LEU A 86 13.06 -34.14 2.80
N ASN A 87 13.70 -34.14 1.61
CA ASN A 87 13.20 -34.73 0.37
C ASN A 87 11.90 -34.09 -0.17
N VAL A 88 11.64 -32.82 0.17
CA VAL A 88 10.57 -32.04 -0.46
C VAL A 88 11.10 -31.49 -1.78
N SER A 89 10.34 -31.66 -2.87
CA SER A 89 10.73 -31.12 -4.17
C SER A 89 10.61 -29.59 -4.18
N ASP A 90 11.36 -28.93 -5.07
CA ASP A 90 11.26 -27.47 -5.23
C ASP A 90 9.84 -27.03 -5.62
N GLY A 91 9.16 -27.80 -6.47
CA GLY A 91 7.79 -27.52 -6.89
C GLY A 91 6.81 -27.57 -5.71
N ASP A 92 6.94 -28.59 -4.86
CA ASP A 92 6.08 -28.76 -3.69
C ASP A 92 6.33 -27.64 -2.67
N PHE A 93 7.60 -27.30 -2.42
CA PHE A 93 7.95 -26.17 -1.55
C PHE A 93 7.34 -24.85 -2.03
N GLU A 94 7.49 -24.53 -3.32
CA GLU A 94 6.92 -23.29 -3.88
C GLU A 94 5.40 -23.30 -3.88
N GLN A 95 4.75 -24.46 -3.99
CA GLN A 95 3.29 -24.57 -3.82
C GLN A 95 2.88 -24.28 -2.36
N MET A 96 3.49 -24.97 -1.39
CA MET A 96 3.20 -24.77 0.03
C MET A 96 3.46 -23.32 0.46
N TYR A 97 4.56 -22.73 0.02
CA TYR A 97 4.90 -21.34 0.32
C TYR A 97 3.88 -20.35 -0.27
N ARG A 98 3.37 -20.62 -1.48
CA ARG A 98 2.33 -19.79 -2.11
C ARG A 98 0.99 -19.89 -1.39
N GLU A 99 0.58 -21.10 -1.01
CA GLU A 99 -0.67 -21.35 -0.29
C GLU A 99 -0.68 -20.66 1.08
N GLU A 100 0.41 -20.81 1.84
CA GLU A 100 0.51 -20.17 3.16
C GLU A 100 0.57 -18.64 3.05
N ARG A 101 1.27 -18.10 2.04
CA ARG A 101 1.25 -16.66 1.75
C ARG A 101 -0.16 -16.16 1.41
N ALA A 102 -0.94 -16.91 0.63
CA ALA A 102 -2.32 -16.55 0.29
C ALA A 102 -3.24 -16.56 1.51
N ARG A 103 -3.08 -17.55 2.40
CA ARG A 103 -3.80 -17.64 3.67
C ARG A 103 -3.48 -16.46 4.59
N ILE A 104 -2.20 -16.11 4.72
CA ILE A 104 -1.77 -14.97 5.53
C ILE A 104 -2.38 -13.68 4.97
N ASN A 105 -2.31 -13.45 3.66
CA ASN A 105 -2.90 -12.27 3.03
C ASN A 105 -4.42 -12.16 3.27
N GLN A 106 -5.16 -13.27 3.16
CA GLN A 106 -6.60 -13.28 3.49
C GLN A 106 -6.90 -12.93 4.96
N THR A 107 -5.96 -13.22 5.85
CA THR A 107 -6.10 -12.89 7.28
C THR A 107 -5.87 -11.40 7.51
N TYR A 108 -4.88 -10.81 6.82
CA TYR A 108 -4.59 -9.37 6.90
C TYR A 108 -5.65 -8.48 6.23
N ASP A 109 -6.30 -8.92 5.14
CA ASP A 109 -7.36 -8.14 4.49
C ASP A 109 -8.67 -8.08 5.31
N ARG A 110 -8.80 -8.86 6.39
CA ARG A 110 -10.01 -8.94 7.24
C ARG A 110 -9.95 -8.10 8.52
N THR A 111 -8.79 -7.54 8.86
CA THR A 111 -8.54 -6.72 10.05
C THR A 111 -8.23 -5.29 9.64
#